data_AF-A0A973RZ92-F1
#
_entry.id   AF-A0A973RZ92-F1
#
_cell.length_a   1.000
_cell.length_b   1.000
_cell.length_c   1.000
_cell.angle_alpha   90.00
_cell.angle_beta   90.00
_cell.angle_gamma   90.00
#
_symmetry.space_group_name_H-M   'P 1'
#
loop_
_entity.id
_entity.type
_entity.pdbx_description
1 polymer ?
#
loop_
_entity_poly.entity_id
_entity_poly.type
_entity_poly.pdbx_seq_one_letter_code
_entity_poly.pdbx_strand_id
1 'polypeptide(L)'
;MTSRGTARTNKGAAAKGGSRSRKVSPKADDTRDFSELKQPLDLIIAGGGPAGMMAGLLFARAGCNVVVLEKHADFFRDFRGDTVHPSTMEILSQLGMLARFLKRPHNRVSTAQ
;
A
#
# COMPACT_ATOMS: atom_id res chain seq x y z
N MET A 1 -27.45 -36.37 -33.79
CA MET A 1 -26.19 -35.76 -34.27
C MET A 1 -26.61 -34.79 -35.38
N THR A 2 -26.48 -33.46 -35.34
CA THR A 2 -25.73 -32.50 -34.52
C THR A 2 -26.43 -31.15 -34.64
N SER A 3 -26.78 -30.54 -33.51
CA SER A 3 -27.12 -29.11 -33.41
C SER A 3 -25.83 -28.28 -33.35
N ARG A 4 -25.79 -27.10 -33.98
CA ARG A 4 -25.51 -25.78 -33.35
C ARG A 4 -24.98 -24.78 -34.38
N GLY A 5 -25.46 -23.54 -34.21
CA GLY A 5 -25.25 -22.42 -35.10
C GLY A 5 -23.81 -21.90 -35.16
N THR A 6 -23.46 -21.40 -36.33
CA THR A 6 -22.19 -20.76 -36.63
C THR A 6 -22.17 -19.36 -36.01
N ALA A 7 -21.38 -19.20 -34.96
CA ALA A 7 -21.17 -17.92 -34.27
C ALA A 7 -20.27 -16.98 -35.10
N ARG A 8 -20.64 -15.70 -35.12
CA ARG A 8 -19.84 -14.59 -35.69
C ARG A 8 -18.52 -14.48 -34.93
N THR A 9 -17.40 -14.54 -35.66
CA THR A 9 -16.09 -14.18 -35.12
C THR A 9 -15.90 -12.67 -35.26
N ASN A 10 -15.94 -11.95 -34.14
CA ASN A 10 -15.60 -10.53 -34.09
C ASN A 10 -14.09 -10.40 -33.89
N LYS A 11 -13.37 -9.80 -34.84
CA LYS A 11 -11.95 -9.42 -34.69
C LYS A 11 -11.86 -8.30 -33.65
N GLY A 12 -11.63 -8.69 -32.39
CA GLY A 12 -11.32 -7.77 -31.30
C GLY A 12 -9.87 -7.29 -31.40
N ALA A 13 -9.72 -5.98 -31.60
CA ALA A 13 -8.45 -5.26 -31.65
C ALA A 13 -7.61 -5.46 -30.38
N ALA A 14 -6.29 -5.59 -30.56
CA ALA A 14 -5.31 -5.57 -29.49
C ALA A 14 -5.32 -4.21 -28.78
N ALA A 15 -5.79 -4.19 -27.53
CA ALA A 15 -5.72 -3.02 -26.66
C ALA A 15 -4.31 -2.91 -26.07
N LYS A 16 -3.53 -1.92 -26.54
CA LYS A 16 -2.25 -1.53 -25.93
C LYS A 16 -2.49 -1.01 -24.51
N GLY A 17 -2.15 -1.81 -23.50
CA GLY A 17 -2.15 -1.43 -22.09
C GLY A 17 -0.99 -0.49 -21.75
N GLY A 18 -1.09 0.77 -22.15
CA GLY A 18 -0.19 1.83 -21.66
C GLY A 18 -0.68 2.34 -20.31
N SER A 19 -0.02 1.94 -19.22
CA SER A 19 -0.22 2.52 -17.89
C SER A 19 0.29 3.97 -17.90
N ARG A 20 -0.55 4.89 -18.35
CA ARG A 20 -0.32 6.33 -18.16
C ARG A 20 -0.38 6.59 -16.66
N SER A 21 0.80 6.71 -16.06
CA SER A 21 0.97 7.38 -14.77
C SER A 21 0.22 8.70 -14.87
N ARG A 22 -0.94 8.80 -14.20
CA ARG A 22 -1.68 10.05 -14.14
C ARG A 22 -0.79 10.99 -13.37
N LYS A 23 -0.19 11.94 -14.09
CA LYS A 23 0.55 13.07 -13.51
C LYS A 23 -0.45 13.82 -12.63
N VAL A 24 -0.45 13.51 -11.34
CA VAL A 24 -1.22 14.29 -10.36
C VAL A 24 -0.47 15.60 -10.21
N SER A 25 -0.91 16.61 -10.95
CA SER A 25 -0.51 17.98 -10.70
C SER A 25 -0.85 18.30 -9.24
N PRO A 26 0.05 18.92 -8.45
CA PRO A 26 -0.31 19.37 -7.11
C PRO A 26 -1.50 20.31 -7.25
N LYS A 27 -2.64 19.97 -6.65
CA LYS A 27 -3.76 20.92 -6.54
C LYS A 27 -3.27 22.07 -5.66
N ALA A 28 -3.63 23.30 -6.05
CA ALA A 28 -3.12 24.55 -5.49
C ALA A 28 -3.63 24.87 -4.06
N ASP A 29 -3.85 23.86 -3.22
CA ASP A 29 -4.27 24.00 -1.81
C ASP A 29 -3.87 22.77 -0.97
N ASP A 30 -2.66 22.21 -1.18
CA ASP A 30 -2.13 21.09 -0.37
C ASP A 30 -1.47 21.57 0.94
N THR A 31 -1.70 22.82 1.33
CA THR A 31 -1.34 23.37 2.63
C THR A 31 -2.29 22.82 3.68
N ARG A 32 -2.06 21.56 4.09
CA ARG A 32 -2.74 21.00 5.26
C ARG A 32 -2.33 21.82 6.47
N ASP A 33 -3.32 22.27 7.24
CA ASP A 33 -3.08 22.97 8.49
C ASP A 33 -2.56 21.96 9.54
N PHE A 34 -1.38 22.26 10.09
CA PHE A 34 -0.72 21.43 11.11
C PHE A 34 -0.78 22.06 12.50
N SER A 35 -1.55 23.16 12.67
CA SER A 35 -1.69 23.88 13.94
C SER A 35 -2.35 23.05 15.04
N GLU A 36 -3.14 22.03 14.69
CA GLU A 36 -3.79 21.12 15.64
C GLU A 36 -2.85 20.02 16.19
N LEU A 37 -1.63 19.88 15.67
CA LEU A 37 -0.68 18.91 16.22
C LEU A 37 -0.34 19.29 17.66
N LYS A 38 -0.65 18.41 18.60
CA LYS A 38 -0.27 18.57 20.01
C LYS A 38 1.25 18.60 20.12
N GLN A 39 1.79 19.74 20.50
CA GLN A 39 3.21 19.93 20.78
C GLN A 39 3.50 19.67 22.27
N PRO A 40 4.71 19.19 22.61
CA PRO A 40 5.87 18.96 21.74
C PRO A 40 5.80 17.62 20.97
N LEU A 41 6.33 17.62 19.74
CA LEU A 41 6.59 16.40 18.98
C LEU A 41 8.04 15.96 19.19
N ASP A 42 8.24 14.65 19.37
CA ASP A 42 9.57 14.07 19.55
C ASP A 42 10.18 13.63 18.19
N LEU A 43 9.33 13.28 17.22
CA LEU A 43 9.77 12.75 15.93
C LEU A 43 8.78 13.07 14.80
N ILE A 44 9.32 13.49 13.65
CA ILE A 44 8.58 13.66 12.40
C ILE A 44 9.11 12.64 11.38
N ILE A 45 8.21 11.87 10.78
CA ILE A 45 8.52 10.90 9.73
C ILE A 45 7.94 11.39 8.41
N ALA A 46 8.80 11.57 7.40
CA ALA A 46 8.37 11.92 6.05
C ALA A 46 8.16 10.67 5.20
N GLY A 47 6.91 10.33 4.91
CA GLY A 47 6.48 9.23 4.05
C GLY A 47 5.73 8.13 4.80
N GLY A 48 4.52 7.81 4.32
CA GLY A 48 3.62 6.77 4.84
C GLY A 48 3.79 5.40 4.17
N GLY A 49 4.99 5.10 3.66
CA GLY A 49 5.31 3.76 3.14
C GLY A 49 5.49 2.71 4.25
N PRO A 50 5.77 1.43 3.90
CA PRO A 50 5.98 0.37 4.90
C PRO A 50 6.99 0.73 5.97
N ALA A 51 8.14 1.27 5.57
CA ALA A 51 9.20 1.68 6.49
C ALA A 51 8.76 2.82 7.42
N GLY A 52 8.13 3.86 6.87
CA GLY A 52 7.68 5.01 7.66
C GLY A 52 6.57 4.66 8.65
N MET A 53 5.60 3.85 8.23
CA MET A 53 4.55 3.35 9.12
C MET A 53 5.09 2.42 10.20
N MET A 54 6.07 1.56 9.86
CA MET A 54 6.72 0.70 10.84
C MET A 54 7.50 1.52 11.88
N ALA A 55 8.29 2.49 11.43
CA ALA A 55 9.00 3.39 12.32
C ALA A 55 8.03 4.18 13.22
N GLY A 56 6.96 4.74 12.65
CA GLY A 56 5.94 5.46 13.42
C GLY A 56 5.29 4.60 14.50
N LEU A 57 4.94 3.36 14.17
CA LEU A 57 4.41 2.39 15.14
C LEU A 57 5.42 2.11 16.27
N LEU A 58 6.68 1.83 15.94
CA LEU A 58 7.69 1.45 16.93
C LEU A 58 7.99 2.60 17.90
N PHE A 59 8.20 3.82 17.39
CA PHE A 59 8.47 4.98 18.23
C PHE A 59 7.25 5.43 19.05
N ALA A 60 6.04 5.35 18.48
CA ALA A 60 4.82 5.61 19.25
C ALA A 60 4.65 4.62 20.41
N ARG A 61 4.98 3.33 20.20
CA ARG A 61 4.96 2.32 21.27
C ARG A 61 6.05 2.53 22.32
N ALA A 62 7.15 3.17 21.95
CA ALA A 62 8.19 3.59 22.88
C ALA A 62 7.81 4.85 23.68
N GLY A 63 6.64 5.44 23.44
CA GLY A 63 6.12 6.62 24.15
C GLY A 63 6.45 7.96 23.50
N CYS A 64 7.03 7.98 22.30
CA CYS A 64 7.31 9.21 21.58
C CYS A 64 6.03 9.82 20.97
N ASN A 65 5.92 11.14 20.98
CA ASN A 65 4.94 11.91 20.23
C ASN A 65 5.40 12.00 18.77
N VAL A 66 4.91 11.06 17.94
CA VAL A 66 5.33 10.92 16.54
C VAL A 66 4.24 11.42 15.59
N VAL A 67 4.64 12.14 14.54
CA VAL A 67 3.78 12.43 13.38
C VAL A 67 4.37 11.82 12.11
N VAL A 68 3.50 11.25 11.26
CA VAL A 68 3.87 10.76 9.92
C VAL A 68 3.21 11.63 8.87
N LEU A 69 4.01 12.23 8.00
CA LEU A 69 3.55 13.09 6.90
C LEU A 69 3.58 12.30 5.60
N GLU A 70 2.42 12.11 4.98
CA GLU A 70 2.29 11.47 3.66
C GLU A 70 1.61 12.44 2.68
N LYS A 71 2.30 12.66 1.55
CA LYS A 71 1.84 13.54 0.48
C LYS A 71 0.54 13.02 -0.14
N HIS A 72 0.42 11.71 -0.31
CA HIS A 72 -0.75 11.11 -0.93
C HIS A 72 -1.94 11.04 0.04
N ALA A 73 -3.13 11.35 -0.45
CA ALA A 73 -4.36 11.26 0.33
C ALA A 73 -4.85 9.80 0.52
N ASP A 74 -4.35 8.89 -0.31
CA ASP A 74 -4.64 7.46 -0.23
C ASP A 74 -3.34 6.63 -0.35
N PHE A 75 -3.45 5.34 0.00
CA PHE A 75 -2.36 4.38 -0.09
C PHE A 75 -2.45 3.52 -1.36
N PHE A 76 -3.29 3.88 -2.34
CA PHE A 76 -3.45 3.13 -3.60
C PHE A 76 -2.32 3.48 -4.56
N ARG A 77 -1.15 2.93 -4.27
CA ARG A 77 0.05 3.07 -5.09
C ARG A 77 0.36 1.74 -5.74
N ASP A 78 0.99 1.79 -6.90
CA ASP A 78 1.48 0.61 -7.60
C ASP A 78 2.62 0.00 -6.76
N PHE A 79 2.27 -0.84 -5.79
CA PHE A 79 3.22 -1.45 -4.88
C PHE A 79 4.11 -2.38 -5.71
N ARG A 80 5.40 -2.04 -5.81
CA ARG A 80 6.40 -2.84 -6.53
C ARG A 80 6.96 -4.00 -5.69
N GLY A 81 6.31 -4.31 -4.57
CA GLY A 81 6.66 -5.47 -3.73
C GLY A 81 5.85 -6.67 -4.17
N ASP A 82 6.53 -7.73 -4.60
CA ASP A 82 5.89 -8.93 -5.17
C ASP A 82 5.42 -9.90 -4.06
N THR A 83 6.18 -9.99 -2.97
CA THR A 83 5.93 -10.92 -1.87
C THR A 83 6.25 -10.33 -0.50
N VAL A 84 5.58 -10.83 0.53
CA VAL A 84 5.97 -10.60 1.93
C VAL A 84 6.81 -11.79 2.39
N HIS A 85 8.09 -11.54 2.61
CA HIS A 85 9.06 -12.57 2.96
C HIS A 85 8.79 -13.15 4.37
N PRO A 86 9.11 -14.43 4.65
CA PRO A 86 9.01 -15.01 5.98
C PRO A 86 9.62 -14.16 7.10
N SER A 87 10.78 -13.56 6.88
CA SER A 87 11.41 -12.66 7.86
C SER A 87 10.54 -11.44 8.21
N THR A 88 9.75 -10.92 7.27
CA THR A 88 8.80 -9.83 7.55
C THR A 88 7.58 -10.36 8.31
N MET A 89 7.13 -11.58 8.05
CA MET A 89 6.04 -12.21 8.81
C MET A 89 6.44 -12.46 10.27
N GLU A 90 7.70 -12.83 10.53
CA GLU A 90 8.25 -12.96 11.89
C GLU A 90 8.21 -11.63 12.64
N ILE A 91 8.63 -10.53 12.00
CA ILE A 91 8.54 -9.18 12.59
C ILE A 91 7.07 -8.84 12.92
N LEU A 92 6.14 -9.09 11.99
CA LEU A 92 4.71 -8.87 12.25
C LEU A 92 4.18 -9.74 13.39
N SER A 93 4.74 -10.94 13.59
CA SER A 93 4.40 -11.83 14.71
C SER A 93 4.85 -11.23 16.04
N GLN A 94 6.10 -10.78 16.11
CA GLN A 94 6.67 -10.12 17.29
C GLN A 94 5.90 -8.85 17.68
N LEU A 95 5.34 -8.16 16.69
CA LEU A 95 4.49 -6.99 16.89
C LEU A 95 3.03 -7.33 17.23
N GLY A 96 2.66 -8.61 17.29
CA GLY A 96 1.29 -9.07 17.57
C GLY A 96 0.29 -8.80 16.44
N MET A 97 0.77 -8.52 15.23
CA MET A 97 -0.05 -8.11 14.08
C MET A 97 -0.28 -9.24 13.08
N LEU A 98 0.54 -10.29 13.09
CA LEU A 98 0.52 -11.35 12.07
C LEU A 98 -0.86 -11.99 11.92
N ALA A 99 -1.54 -12.33 13.02
CA ALA A 99 -2.85 -12.97 12.97
C ALA A 99 -3.91 -12.11 12.27
N ARG A 100 -3.89 -10.79 12.49
CA ARG A 100 -4.79 -9.85 11.79
C ARG A 100 -4.36 -9.66 10.33
N PHE A 101 -3.07 -9.59 10.08
CA PHE A 101 -2.51 -9.44 8.74
C PHE A 101 -2.93 -10.61 7.83
N LEU A 102 -2.80 -11.85 8.30
CA LEU A 102 -3.18 -13.07 7.56
C LEU A 102 -4.69 -13.24 7.35
N LYS A 103 -5.55 -12.40 7.95
CA LYS A 103 -7.00 -12.38 7.66
C LYS A 103 -7.34 -11.54 6.43
N ARG A 104 -6.43 -10.70 5.96
CA ARG A 104 -6.64 -9.91 4.73
C ARG A 104 -6.63 -10.82 3.51
N PRO A 105 -7.34 -10.49 2.41
CA PRO A 105 -7.20 -11.22 1.16
C PRO A 105 -5.74 -11.22 0.69
N HIS A 106 -5.16 -12.39 0.46
CA HIS A 106 -3.79 -12.58 -0.01
C HIS A 106 -3.65 -13.93 -0.69
N ASN A 107 -2.65 -14.07 -1.56
CA ASN A 107 -2.22 -15.35 -2.10
C ASN A 107 -1.15 -15.94 -1.19
N ARG A 108 -1.22 -17.24 -0.92
CA ARG A 108 -0.16 -17.95 -0.21
C ARG A 108 0.76 -18.62 -1.21
N VAL A 109 2.05 -18.41 -1.03
CA VAL A 109 3.09 -19.09 -1.79
C VAL A 109 3.80 -20.03 -0.83
N SER A 110 3.80 -21.32 -1.14
CA SER A 110 4.40 -22.37 -0.28
C SER A 110 5.89 -22.60 -0.54
N THR A 111 6.44 -21.98 -1.58
CA THR A 111 7.83 -22.13 -2.03
C THR A 111 8.38 -20.77 -2.46
N ALA A 112 9.51 -20.33 -1.89
CA ALA A 112 10.19 -19.13 -2.35
C ALA A 112 10.73 -19.33 -3.78
N GLN A 113 10.75 -18.25 -4.57
CA GLN A 113 11.44 -18.23 -5.87
C GLN A 113 12.89 -17.81 -5.71
#